data_AF-A0A1M3E9Q8-F1
#
_entry.id   AF-A0A1M3E9Q8-F1
#
_cell.length_a   1.000
_cell.length_b   1.000
_cell.length_c   1.000
_cell.angle_alpha   90.00
_cell.angle_beta   90.00
_cell.angle_gamma   90.00
#
_symmetry.space_group_name_H-M   'P 1'
#
loop_
_entity.id
_entity.type
_entity.pdbx_description
1 polymer ?
#
loop_
_entity_poly.entity_id
_entity_poly.type
_entity_poly.pdbx_seq_one_letter_code
_entity_poly.pdbx_strand_id
1 'polypeptide(L)'
;MKHLIKVVFTFIAATLFTAASAQNTGAYLKFDIEGKTVSLKGKDLDCYNNFEPADADNQANNQHVFYVTDQQKQTYKLDITILTPPHTNPVAGKLPFVPVLYKPGLPCPAAYLYLTKTVGTDLQLYNSKANSAGSFEITKVAAGWVEGKFNIDISDTYYDDKIVHITNGTFRFKIAGEWK
;
A
#
# COMPACT_ATOMS: atom_id res chain seq x y z
N MET A 1 -2.86 42.28 32.63
CA MET A 1 -3.61 41.69 31.49
C MET A 1 -2.93 41.84 30.11
N LYS A 2 -1.66 42.29 29.99
CA LYS A 2 -0.98 42.44 28.68
C LYS A 2 -0.18 41.23 28.21
N HIS A 3 0.18 40.32 29.12
CA HIS A 3 1.01 39.15 28.80
C HIS A 3 0.21 37.88 28.48
N LEU A 4 -1.03 37.76 28.97
CA LEU A 4 -1.87 36.59 28.74
C LEU A 4 -2.36 36.48 27.28
N ILE A 5 -2.68 37.64 26.67
CA ILE A 5 -3.19 37.69 25.30
C ILE A 5 -2.10 37.29 24.28
N LYS A 6 -0.83 37.67 24.52
CA LYS A 6 0.26 37.32 23.58
C LYS A 6 0.56 35.82 23.55
N VAL A 7 0.43 35.11 24.67
CA VAL A 7 0.72 33.67 24.74
C VAL A 7 -0.35 32.85 24.00
N VAL A 8 -1.61 33.29 24.01
CA VAL A 8 -2.71 32.59 23.31
C VAL A 8 -2.56 32.72 21.79
N PHE A 9 -2.11 33.87 21.27
CA PHE A 9 -1.93 34.06 19.82
C PHE A 9 -0.72 33.29 19.25
N THR A 10 0.37 33.13 20.01
CA THR A 10 1.52 32.33 19.56
C THR A 10 1.19 30.83 19.49
N PHE A 11 0.33 30.34 20.40
CA PHE A 11 -0.11 28.94 20.39
C PHE A 11 -1.05 28.61 19.22
N ILE A 12 -1.86 29.58 18.76
CA ILE A 12 -2.74 29.40 17.60
C ILE A 12 -1.93 29.46 16.29
N ALA A 13 -0.86 30.26 16.24
CA ALA A 13 0.01 30.28 15.07
C ALA A 13 0.78 28.95 14.89
N ALA A 14 1.31 28.36 15.97
CA ALA A 14 2.06 27.10 15.89
C ALA A 14 1.20 25.90 15.48
N THR A 15 -0.10 25.88 15.78
CA THR A 15 -1.01 24.81 15.34
C THR A 15 -1.49 24.98 13.89
N LEU A 16 -1.50 26.20 13.35
CA LEU A 16 -1.83 26.46 11.95
C LEU A 16 -0.70 26.08 10.98
N PHE A 17 0.57 26.17 11.40
CA PHE A 17 1.71 25.82 10.54
C PHE A 17 2.03 24.32 10.48
N THR A 18 1.54 23.51 11.44
CA THR A 18 1.64 22.03 11.33
C THR A 18 0.51 21.42 10.49
N ALA A 19 -0.54 22.18 10.18
CA ALA A 19 -1.65 21.73 9.34
C ALA A 19 -1.46 22.05 7.84
N ALA A 20 -0.46 22.87 7.48
CA ALA A 20 -0.29 23.40 6.13
C ALA A 20 0.58 22.56 5.18
N SER A 21 1.05 21.37 5.56
CA SER A 21 1.71 20.43 4.62
C SER A 21 0.78 19.36 4.05
N ALA A 22 -0.51 19.37 4.40
CA ALA A 22 -1.49 18.38 3.91
C ALA A 22 -2.12 18.73 2.54
N GLN A 23 -1.69 19.83 1.89
CA GLN A 23 -2.25 20.24 0.60
C GLN A 23 -1.49 19.59 -0.56
N ASN A 24 -2.09 18.52 -1.10
CA ASN A 24 -1.82 17.89 -2.40
C ASN A 24 -0.55 17.03 -2.56
N THR A 25 -0.37 16.01 -1.72
CA THR A 25 0.40 14.84 -2.17
C THR A 25 -0.54 13.91 -2.92
N GLY A 26 -0.39 13.81 -4.24
CA GLY A 26 -1.09 12.80 -5.04
C GLY A 26 -0.69 11.38 -4.66
N ALA A 27 -0.97 10.40 -5.52
CA ALA A 27 -0.53 9.02 -5.27
C ALA A 27 0.99 8.95 -5.08
N TYR A 28 1.45 8.15 -4.11
CA TYR A 28 2.87 7.89 -3.90
C TYR A 28 3.12 6.49 -3.36
N LEU A 29 4.32 5.98 -3.65
CA LEU A 29 4.86 4.74 -3.09
C LEU A 29 6.34 4.98 -2.77
N LYS A 30 6.74 4.70 -1.54
CA LYS A 30 8.14 4.79 -1.12
C LYS A 30 8.49 3.60 -0.26
N PHE A 31 9.64 2.98 -0.51
CA PHE A 31 10.16 1.87 0.29
C PHE A 31 11.66 1.71 0.07
N ASP A 32 12.33 1.04 1.00
CA ASP A 32 13.74 0.67 0.90
C ASP A 32 13.86 -0.84 0.65
N ILE A 33 14.71 -1.22 -0.30
CA ILE A 33 15.00 -2.61 -0.67
C ILE A 33 16.45 -2.75 -1.14
N GLU A 34 17.16 -3.79 -0.68
CA GLU A 34 18.54 -4.09 -1.10
C GLU A 34 19.49 -2.86 -1.09
N GLY A 35 19.39 -2.02 -0.06
CA GLY A 35 20.21 -0.81 0.10
C GLY A 35 19.82 0.36 -0.80
N LYS A 36 18.70 0.28 -1.53
CA LYS A 36 18.17 1.34 -2.39
C LYS A 36 16.84 1.85 -1.88
N THR A 37 16.62 3.16 -2.00
CA THR A 37 15.30 3.78 -1.80
C THR A 37 14.59 3.89 -3.13
N VAL A 38 13.41 3.28 -3.23
CA VAL A 38 12.46 3.48 -4.33
C VAL A 38 11.47 4.56 -3.91
N SER A 39 11.22 5.55 -4.77
CA SER A 39 10.23 6.60 -4.54
C SER A 39 9.53 6.97 -5.83
N LEU A 40 8.23 6.70 -5.89
CA LEU A 40 7.35 6.89 -7.06
C LEU A 40 6.20 7.82 -6.69
N LYS A 41 5.74 8.65 -7.64
CA LYS A 41 4.68 9.64 -7.42
C LYS A 41 3.83 9.86 -8.66
N GLY A 42 2.57 10.24 -8.45
CA GLY A 42 1.69 10.74 -9.51
C GLY A 42 1.55 9.74 -10.65
N LYS A 43 1.94 10.14 -11.86
CA LYS A 43 1.80 9.35 -13.10
C LYS A 43 2.53 8.01 -13.12
N ASP A 44 3.49 7.79 -12.21
CA ASP A 44 4.23 6.52 -12.13
C ASP A 44 3.38 5.41 -11.51
N LEU A 45 2.24 5.77 -10.93
CA LEU A 45 1.39 4.92 -10.13
C LEU A 45 -0.04 5.04 -10.59
N ASP A 46 -0.77 3.93 -10.53
CA ASP A 46 -2.18 3.90 -10.84
C ASP A 46 -2.90 2.89 -9.93
N CYS A 47 -4.22 2.90 -9.98
CA CYS A 47 -5.03 2.02 -9.14
C CYS A 47 -6.35 1.65 -9.79
N TYR A 48 -6.82 0.44 -9.48
CA TYR A 48 -8.17 0.01 -9.80
C TYR A 48 -8.84 -0.66 -8.59
N ASN A 49 -10.16 -0.77 -8.69
CA ASN A 49 -10.99 -1.51 -7.75
C ASN A 49 -11.83 -2.48 -8.57
N ASN A 50 -11.66 -3.77 -8.35
CA ASN A 50 -12.43 -4.81 -9.02
C ASN A 50 -13.19 -5.67 -8.01
N PHE A 51 -14.46 -5.94 -8.29
CA PHE A 51 -15.20 -6.96 -7.55
C PHE A 51 -14.92 -8.34 -8.17
N GLU A 52 -14.46 -9.26 -7.33
CA GLU A 52 -14.27 -10.66 -7.68
C GLU A 52 -15.41 -11.48 -7.08
N PRO A 53 -16.26 -12.14 -7.89
CA PRO A 53 -17.30 -13.02 -7.38
C PRO A 53 -16.69 -14.28 -6.75
N ALA A 54 -17.44 -14.92 -5.85
CA ALA A 54 -17.04 -16.22 -5.32
C ALA A 54 -17.16 -17.29 -6.42
N ASP A 55 -16.27 -18.26 -6.37
CA ASP A 55 -16.34 -19.49 -7.16
C ASP A 55 -16.09 -20.71 -6.26
N ALA A 56 -15.87 -21.89 -6.86
CA ALA A 56 -15.64 -23.12 -6.11
C ALA A 56 -14.36 -23.08 -5.24
N ASP A 57 -13.37 -22.27 -5.62
CA ASP A 57 -12.03 -22.25 -5.06
C ASP A 57 -11.68 -20.93 -4.35
N ASN A 58 -12.47 -19.86 -4.60
CA ASN A 58 -12.18 -18.49 -4.17
C ASN A 58 -13.38 -17.83 -3.45
N GLN A 59 -13.07 -17.01 -2.45
CA GLN A 59 -14.05 -16.20 -1.74
C GLN A 59 -14.28 -14.87 -2.47
N ALA A 60 -15.53 -14.42 -2.54
CA ALA A 60 -15.88 -13.11 -3.06
C ALA A 60 -15.18 -11.98 -2.29
N ASN A 61 -14.67 -10.98 -3.00
CA ASN A 61 -13.94 -9.85 -2.43
C ASN A 61 -13.92 -8.66 -3.38
N ASN A 62 -13.52 -7.48 -2.88
CA ASN A 62 -13.00 -6.42 -3.72
C ASN A 62 -11.48 -6.37 -3.65
N GLN A 63 -10.86 -6.23 -4.82
CA GLN A 63 -9.43 -6.02 -4.97
C GLN A 63 -9.15 -4.55 -5.25
N HIS A 64 -8.60 -3.85 -4.24
CA HIS A 64 -8.07 -2.50 -4.40
C HIS A 64 -6.59 -2.61 -4.74
N VAL A 65 -6.26 -2.54 -6.03
CA VAL A 65 -4.89 -2.74 -6.51
C VAL A 65 -4.25 -1.40 -6.79
N PHE A 66 -3.08 -1.19 -6.19
CA PHE A 66 -2.22 -0.03 -6.37
C PHE A 66 -0.90 -0.51 -6.95
N TYR A 67 -0.59 -0.09 -8.17
CA TYR A 67 0.49 -0.69 -8.95
C TYR A 67 1.41 0.35 -9.59
N VAL A 68 2.62 -0.08 -9.90
CA VAL A 68 3.61 0.72 -10.64
C VAL A 68 3.38 0.57 -12.13
N THR A 69 3.22 1.68 -12.84
CA THR A 69 3.00 1.65 -14.29
C THR A 69 4.27 1.23 -15.05
N ASP A 70 4.12 0.63 -16.24
CA ASP A 70 5.25 0.17 -17.06
C ASP A 70 6.04 1.31 -17.75
N GLN A 71 5.62 2.56 -17.56
CA GLN A 71 6.18 3.71 -18.29
C GLN A 71 7.64 4.02 -17.96
N GLN A 72 8.17 3.56 -16.83
CA GLN A 72 9.47 4.02 -16.30
C GLN A 72 10.57 2.94 -16.28
N LYS A 73 10.29 1.69 -16.71
CA LYS A 73 11.26 0.56 -16.67
C LYS A 73 12.06 0.48 -15.35
N GLN A 74 11.37 0.60 -14.22
CA GLN A 74 11.98 0.56 -12.88
C GLN A 74 12.59 -0.81 -12.59
N THR A 75 13.75 -0.83 -11.92
CA THR A 75 14.38 -2.09 -11.46
C THR A 75 13.46 -2.86 -10.51
N TYR A 76 12.78 -2.15 -9.60
CA TYR A 76 11.84 -2.74 -8.63
C TYR A 76 10.45 -2.16 -8.87
N LYS A 77 9.48 -3.02 -9.11
CA LYS A 77 8.06 -2.67 -9.20
C LYS A 77 7.32 -3.43 -8.11
N LEU A 78 6.69 -2.69 -7.20
CA LEU A 78 5.94 -3.25 -6.09
C LEU A 78 4.48 -2.87 -6.24
N ASP A 79 3.63 -3.88 -6.37
CA ASP A 79 2.19 -3.74 -6.41
C ASP A 79 1.60 -4.15 -5.06
N ILE A 80 0.60 -3.41 -4.61
CA ILE A 80 -0.10 -3.60 -3.35
C ILE A 80 -1.57 -3.86 -3.67
N THR A 81 -2.06 -5.03 -3.30
CA THR A 81 -3.47 -5.38 -3.38
C THR A 81 -4.05 -5.42 -1.97
N ILE A 82 -5.08 -4.61 -1.72
CA ILE A 82 -5.86 -4.65 -0.49
C ILE A 82 -7.17 -5.37 -0.79
N LEU A 83 -7.37 -6.51 -0.13
CA LEU A 83 -8.57 -7.34 -0.24
C LEU A 83 -9.55 -6.91 0.83
N THR A 84 -10.76 -6.55 0.43
CA THR A 84 -11.85 -6.18 1.34
C THR A 84 -13.09 -7.03 1.09
N PRO A 85 -14.05 -7.06 2.03
CA PRO A 85 -15.34 -7.67 1.78
C PRO A 85 -16.00 -7.12 0.49
N PRO A 86 -16.89 -7.90 -0.15
CA PRO A 86 -17.62 -7.47 -1.35
C PRO A 86 -18.28 -6.10 -1.21
N HIS A 87 -18.09 -5.27 -2.22
CA HIS A 87 -18.57 -3.90 -2.40
C HIS A 87 -18.21 -2.96 -1.25
N THR A 88 -17.07 -3.20 -0.58
CA THR A 88 -16.56 -2.34 0.49
C THR A 88 -15.23 -1.68 0.14
N ASN A 89 -14.94 -0.58 0.85
CA ASN A 89 -13.69 0.16 0.73
C ASN A 89 -12.71 -0.21 1.85
N PRO A 90 -11.40 0.03 1.66
CA PRO A 90 -10.42 -0.14 2.73
C PRO A 90 -10.74 0.75 3.93
N VAL A 91 -10.43 0.28 5.13
CA VAL A 91 -10.59 0.99 6.40
C VAL A 91 -9.27 1.04 7.16
N ALA A 92 -9.10 2.00 8.05
CA ALA A 92 -7.90 2.09 8.87
C ALA A 92 -7.74 0.86 9.78
N GLY A 93 -6.52 0.35 9.91
CA GLY A 93 -6.23 -0.84 10.69
C GLY A 93 -5.02 -1.62 10.18
N LYS A 94 -4.60 -2.60 10.97
CA LYS A 94 -3.58 -3.57 10.58
C LYS A 94 -4.20 -4.67 9.74
N LEU A 95 -3.54 -5.03 8.65
CA LEU A 95 -3.98 -6.11 7.77
C LEU A 95 -3.00 -7.28 7.83
N PRO A 96 -3.50 -8.52 7.94
CA PRO A 96 -2.66 -9.69 7.73
C PRO A 96 -2.27 -9.81 6.25
N PHE A 97 -1.13 -10.45 6.00
CA PHE A 97 -0.75 -10.83 4.64
C PHE A 97 -1.48 -12.10 4.22
N VAL A 98 -1.79 -12.21 2.93
CA VAL A 98 -2.38 -13.40 2.30
C VAL A 98 -1.68 -13.67 0.96
N PRO A 99 -1.79 -14.90 0.40
CA PRO A 99 -1.37 -15.17 -0.98
C PRO A 99 -2.30 -14.54 -2.01
N VAL A 100 -1.89 -14.54 -3.29
CA VAL A 100 -2.65 -13.98 -4.43
C VAL A 100 -4.00 -14.67 -4.63
N LEU A 101 -4.05 -16.00 -4.47
CA LEU A 101 -5.30 -16.77 -4.55
C LEU A 101 -6.04 -16.63 -3.23
N TYR A 102 -7.14 -15.88 -3.25
CA TYR A 102 -7.91 -15.57 -2.05
C TYR A 102 -8.95 -16.65 -1.73
N LYS A 103 -8.44 -17.72 -1.14
CA LYS A 103 -9.19 -18.94 -0.81
C LYS A 103 -10.15 -18.74 0.37
N PRO A 104 -11.22 -19.56 0.45
CA PRO A 104 -12.09 -19.63 1.62
C PRO A 104 -11.32 -19.82 2.93
N GLY A 105 -11.72 -19.09 3.97
CA GLY A 105 -11.12 -19.17 5.32
C GLY A 105 -9.89 -18.26 5.53
N LEU A 106 -9.42 -17.56 4.49
CA LEU A 106 -8.42 -16.50 4.66
C LEU A 106 -9.04 -15.25 5.30
N PRO A 107 -8.26 -14.47 6.09
CA PRO A 107 -8.76 -13.29 6.76
C PRO A 107 -9.18 -12.21 5.76
N CYS A 108 -10.27 -11.49 6.05
CA CYS A 108 -10.77 -10.34 5.30
C CYS A 108 -11.10 -9.20 6.28
N PRO A 109 -10.57 -7.97 6.13
CA PRO A 109 -9.66 -7.51 5.08
C PRO A 109 -8.23 -8.05 5.21
N ALA A 110 -7.47 -8.02 4.12
CA ALA A 110 -6.08 -8.49 4.07
C ALA A 110 -5.26 -7.74 3.00
N ALA A 111 -3.94 -7.95 3.00
CA ALA A 111 -3.03 -7.37 2.03
C ALA A 111 -2.24 -8.46 1.28
N TYR A 112 -2.02 -8.23 -0.01
CA TYR A 112 -1.11 -9.00 -0.85
C TYR A 112 -0.12 -8.05 -1.52
N LEU A 113 1.18 -8.36 -1.44
CA LEU A 113 2.24 -7.59 -2.08
C LEU A 113 2.90 -8.46 -3.15
N TYR A 114 3.16 -7.85 -4.31
CA TYR A 114 3.85 -8.49 -5.44
C TYR A 114 4.99 -7.61 -5.92
N LEU A 115 6.20 -8.14 -5.91
CA LEU A 115 7.41 -7.44 -6.33
C LEU A 115 7.99 -8.11 -7.58
N THR A 116 8.12 -7.33 -8.65
CA THR A 116 8.95 -7.68 -9.80
C THR A 116 10.29 -6.96 -9.71
N LYS A 117 11.38 -7.72 -9.80
CA LYS A 117 12.75 -7.19 -9.90
C LYS A 117 13.33 -7.53 -11.27
N THR A 118 13.76 -6.52 -12.01
CA THR A 118 14.40 -6.67 -13.33
C THR A 118 15.92 -6.63 -13.20
N VAL A 119 16.62 -7.66 -13.68
CA VAL A 119 18.08 -7.76 -13.68
C VAL A 119 18.57 -8.08 -15.10
N GLY A 120 19.02 -7.07 -15.84
CA GLY A 120 19.33 -7.25 -17.27
C GLY A 120 18.07 -7.62 -18.04
N THR A 121 18.04 -8.81 -18.65
CA THR A 121 16.87 -9.38 -19.34
C THR A 121 16.01 -10.27 -18.44
N ASP A 122 16.48 -10.58 -17.23
CA ASP A 122 15.82 -11.54 -16.35
C ASP A 122 14.83 -10.85 -15.41
N LEU A 123 13.73 -11.55 -15.13
CA LEU A 123 12.72 -11.15 -14.15
C LEU A 123 12.77 -12.08 -12.94
N GLN A 124 12.89 -11.49 -11.76
CA GLN A 124 12.76 -12.17 -10.48
C GLN A 124 11.46 -11.73 -9.83
N LEU A 125 10.64 -12.69 -9.41
CA LEU A 125 9.28 -12.46 -8.92
C LEU A 125 9.22 -12.85 -7.45
N TYR A 126 8.68 -11.97 -6.62
CA TYR A 126 8.51 -12.19 -5.19
C TYR A 126 7.10 -11.81 -4.77
N ASN A 127 6.55 -12.53 -3.79
CA ASN A 127 5.19 -12.25 -3.32
C ASN A 127 4.99 -12.55 -1.84
N SER A 128 4.05 -11.84 -1.22
CA SER A 128 3.66 -12.11 0.16
C SER A 128 2.94 -13.46 0.25
N LYS A 129 3.05 -14.07 1.43
CA LYS A 129 2.36 -15.32 1.82
C LYS A 129 1.62 -15.07 3.14
N ALA A 130 0.74 -16.01 3.51
CA ALA A 130 -0.12 -15.87 4.71
C ALA A 130 0.65 -15.61 6.02
N ASN A 131 1.91 -16.04 6.08
CA ASN A 131 2.80 -15.93 7.24
C ASN A 131 4.05 -15.08 6.95
N SER A 132 4.04 -14.25 5.91
CA SER A 132 5.13 -13.30 5.65
C SER A 132 5.41 -12.47 6.90
N ALA A 133 6.67 -12.42 7.33
CA ALA A 133 7.09 -11.62 8.47
C ALA A 133 7.02 -10.13 8.12
N GLY A 134 6.51 -9.32 9.03
CA GLY A 134 6.40 -7.88 8.84
C GLY A 134 5.08 -7.29 9.34
N SER A 135 4.71 -6.14 8.81
CA SER A 135 3.48 -5.45 9.13
C SER A 135 2.94 -4.66 7.95
N PHE A 136 1.62 -4.62 7.82
CA PHE A 136 0.91 -3.74 6.90
C PHE A 136 -0.18 -3.01 7.68
N GLU A 137 -0.19 -1.68 7.60
CA GLU A 137 -1.14 -0.85 8.33
C GLU A 137 -1.67 0.27 7.43
N ILE A 138 -2.99 0.30 7.26
CA ILE A 138 -3.68 1.48 6.74
C ILE A 138 -3.81 2.45 7.91
N THR A 139 -3.10 3.57 7.84
CA THR A 139 -3.06 4.56 8.93
C THR A 139 -4.17 5.60 8.79
N LYS A 140 -4.68 5.82 7.58
CA LYS A 140 -5.72 6.82 7.33
C LYS A 140 -6.54 6.47 6.08
N VAL A 141 -7.85 6.65 6.20
CA VAL A 141 -8.78 6.67 5.06
C VAL A 141 -9.61 7.94 5.15
N ALA A 142 -9.47 8.85 4.19
CA ALA A 142 -10.17 10.13 4.19
C ALA A 142 -10.34 10.69 2.79
N ALA A 143 -11.54 11.21 2.46
CA ALA A 143 -11.85 11.82 1.17
C ALA A 143 -11.49 10.93 -0.04
N GLY A 144 -11.72 9.62 0.08
CA GLY A 144 -11.40 8.64 -0.96
C GLY A 144 -9.91 8.32 -1.10
N TRP A 145 -9.05 8.80 -0.22
CA TRP A 145 -7.63 8.43 -0.18
C TRP A 145 -7.37 7.40 0.90
N VAL A 146 -6.52 6.42 0.58
CA VAL A 146 -5.97 5.44 1.52
C VAL A 146 -4.48 5.76 1.68
N GLU A 147 -4.04 5.89 2.92
CA GLU A 147 -2.63 6.08 3.30
C GLU A 147 -2.22 4.99 4.29
N GLY A 148 -0.98 4.54 4.18
CA GLY A 148 -0.48 3.50 5.07
C GLY A 148 1.03 3.33 5.06
N LYS A 149 1.47 2.37 5.85
CA LYS A 149 2.88 1.99 6.02
C LYS A 149 3.03 0.48 6.06
N PHE A 150 4.20 0.00 5.68
CA PHE A 150 4.51 -1.41 5.70
C PHE A 150 6.00 -1.70 5.84
N ASN A 151 6.29 -2.92 6.29
CA ASN A 151 7.57 -3.60 6.19
C ASN A 151 7.24 -5.09 5.98
N ILE A 152 7.99 -5.77 5.14
CA ILE A 152 7.71 -7.17 4.83
C ILE A 152 8.97 -7.89 4.36
N ASP A 153 9.10 -9.13 4.82
CA ASP A 153 9.95 -10.14 4.22
C ASP A 153 9.15 -10.90 3.17
N ILE A 154 9.57 -10.77 1.92
CA ILE A 154 8.87 -11.32 0.76
C ILE A 154 9.73 -12.38 0.09
N SER A 155 9.17 -13.57 -0.12
CA SER A 155 9.90 -14.70 -0.69
C SER A 155 9.72 -14.74 -2.21
N ASP A 156 10.71 -15.31 -2.89
CA ASP A 156 10.60 -15.60 -4.32
C ASP A 156 9.39 -16.50 -4.57
N THR A 157 8.71 -16.25 -5.69
CA THR A 157 7.46 -16.93 -6.04
C THR A 157 7.64 -18.44 -6.19
N TYR A 158 8.83 -18.90 -6.61
CA TYR A 158 9.12 -20.30 -6.89
C TYR A 158 10.07 -20.94 -5.87
N TYR A 159 10.87 -20.14 -5.15
CA TYR A 159 11.93 -20.62 -4.26
C TYR A 159 11.87 -19.97 -2.87
N ASP A 160 11.40 -20.72 -1.87
CA ASP A 160 11.15 -20.20 -0.52
C ASP A 160 12.40 -19.77 0.26
N ASP A 161 13.59 -20.19 -0.17
CA ASP A 161 14.88 -19.85 0.44
C ASP A 161 15.39 -18.45 0.06
N LYS A 162 14.83 -17.84 -0.98
CA LYS A 162 15.19 -16.49 -1.44
C LYS A 162 14.21 -15.47 -0.90
N ILE A 163 14.67 -14.68 0.07
CA ILE A 163 13.87 -13.63 0.71
C ILE A 163 14.48 -12.27 0.41
N VAL A 164 13.65 -11.29 0.09
CA VAL A 164 14.03 -9.87 0.05
C VAL A 164 13.28 -9.10 1.12
N HIS A 165 13.98 -8.14 1.72
CA HIS A 165 13.48 -7.35 2.84
C HIS A 165 13.06 -5.97 2.34
N ILE A 166 11.77 -5.66 2.47
CA ILE A 166 11.22 -4.34 2.17
C ILE A 166 10.98 -3.61 3.48
N THR A 167 11.59 -2.45 3.64
CA THR A 167 11.52 -1.64 4.86
C THR A 167 11.09 -0.21 4.55
N ASN A 168 10.72 0.56 5.58
CA ASN A 168 10.30 1.96 5.47
C ASN A 168 9.22 2.21 4.40
N GLY A 169 8.36 1.20 4.18
CA GLY A 169 7.29 1.25 3.21
C GLY A 169 6.23 2.26 3.61
N THR A 170 5.87 3.16 2.71
CA THR A 170 4.77 4.10 2.85
C THR A 170 4.06 4.26 1.52
N PHE A 171 2.73 4.36 1.55
CA PHE A 171 1.93 4.49 0.34
C PHE A 171 0.77 5.45 0.54
N ARG A 172 0.29 5.97 -0.59
CA ARG A 172 -0.97 6.67 -0.71
C ARG A 172 -1.55 6.44 -2.10
N PHE A 173 -2.83 6.09 -2.16
CA PHE A 173 -3.56 6.01 -3.43
C PHE A 173 -5.01 6.44 -3.24
N LYS A 174 -5.66 6.80 -4.35
CA LYS A 174 -7.09 7.17 -4.37
C LYS A 174 -7.90 5.92 -4.65
N ILE A 175 -8.96 5.67 -3.89
CA ILE A 175 -9.88 4.56 -4.14
C ILE A 175 -10.52 4.80 -5.51
N ALA A 176 -10.29 3.87 -6.43
CA ALA A 176 -10.93 3.88 -7.73
C ALA A 176 -12.40 3.46 -7.61
N GLY A 177 -13.24 3.93 -8.53
CA GLY A 177 -14.58 3.38 -8.68
C GLY A 177 -14.50 1.90 -9.02
N GLU A 178 -15.41 1.10 -8.47
CA GLU A 178 -15.52 -0.31 -8.81
C GLU A 178 -15.75 -0.45 -10.33
N TRP A 179 -14.90 -1.23 -10.98
CA TRP A 179 -15.07 -1.59 -12.38
C TRP A 179 -16.37 -2.37 -12.53
N LYS A 180 -17.14 -1.99 -13.55
CA LYS A 180 -18.44 -2.62 -13.85
C LYS A 180 -18.29 -3.64 -14.96
#